data_AF-A0A183U011-F1
#
_entry.id   AF-A0A183U011-F1
#
_cell.length_a   1.000
_cell.length_b   1.000
_cell.length_c   1.000
_cell.angle_alpha   90.00
_cell.angle_beta   90.00
_cell.angle_gamma   90.00
#
_symmetry.space_group_name_H-M   'P 1'
#
loop_
_entity.id
_entity.type
_entity.pdbx_description
1 polymer ?
#
loop_
_entity_poly.entity_id
_entity_poly.type
_entity_poly.pdbx_seq_one_letter_code
_entity_poly.pdbx_strand_id
1 'polypeptide(L)'
;MIAQFLGVEDAICFPMGFSTNSMNISAFVDKDCLILSDQLNHASLVLGSRQSGAAIVVFKHNDVSDMDKKLLDAVSLKRSEGSSFKKILIVIEGVYSMEGTIVNLPAFIEVKKRRKAYLFLDEAHSIG
;
A
#
# COMPACT_ATOMS: atom_id res chain seq x y z
N MET A 1 -9.41 -19.60 -12.57
CA MET A 1 -9.71 -20.11 -11.22
C MET A 1 -9.59 -19.02 -10.16
N ILE A 2 -8.40 -18.42 -9.93
CA ILE A 2 -8.23 -17.35 -8.90
C ILE A 2 -8.93 -16.04 -9.27
N ALA A 3 -8.74 -15.51 -10.49
CA ALA A 3 -9.42 -14.28 -10.93
C ALA A 3 -10.94 -14.37 -10.80
N GLN A 4 -11.50 -15.51 -11.20
CA GLN A 4 -12.93 -15.82 -11.07
C GLN A 4 -13.38 -15.92 -9.61
N PHE A 5 -12.59 -16.56 -8.74
CA PHE A 5 -12.89 -16.66 -7.31
C PHE A 5 -12.98 -15.28 -6.63
N LEU A 6 -12.07 -14.38 -7.00
CA LEU A 6 -12.01 -13.01 -6.48
C LEU A 6 -12.94 -12.02 -7.20
N GLY A 7 -13.54 -12.41 -8.33
CA GLY A 7 -14.36 -11.51 -9.16
C GLY A 7 -13.56 -10.36 -9.78
N VAL A 8 -12.28 -10.58 -10.08
CA VAL A 8 -11.38 -9.60 -10.72
C VAL A 8 -11.10 -9.94 -12.18
N GLU A 9 -10.63 -8.95 -12.95
CA GLU A 9 -10.40 -9.09 -14.40
C GLU A 9 -9.33 -10.13 -14.75
N ASP A 10 -8.23 -10.17 -14.00
CA ASP A 10 -7.12 -11.09 -14.24
C ASP A 10 -6.37 -11.40 -12.93
N ALA A 11 -5.56 -12.47 -12.93
CA ALA A 11 -4.74 -12.87 -11.80
C ALA A 11 -3.41 -13.50 -12.26
N ILE A 12 -2.32 -13.12 -11.58
CA ILE A 12 -0.99 -13.70 -11.79
C ILE A 12 -0.60 -14.49 -10.53
N CYS A 13 -0.08 -15.70 -10.71
CA CYS A 13 0.35 -16.55 -9.61
C CYS A 13 1.87 -16.49 -9.44
N PHE A 14 2.32 -16.42 -8.18
CA PHE A 14 3.72 -16.52 -7.80
C PHE A 14 3.94 -17.70 -6.86
N PRO A 15 5.16 -18.26 -6.77
CA PRO A 15 5.43 -19.46 -5.97
C PRO A 15 5.20 -19.29 -4.46
N MET A 16 5.38 -18.08 -3.93
CA MET A 16 5.25 -17.80 -2.49
C MET A 16 4.66 -16.42 -2.22
N GLY A 17 3.79 -16.29 -1.21
CA GLY A 17 3.19 -15.01 -0.81
C GLY A 17 4.22 -13.92 -0.48
N PHE A 18 5.33 -14.29 0.17
CA PHE A 18 6.44 -13.37 0.42
C PHE A 18 7.01 -12.79 -0.89
N SER A 19 7.20 -13.62 -1.91
CA SER A 19 7.71 -13.19 -3.23
C SER A 19 6.69 -12.35 -4.00
N THR A 20 5.39 -12.64 -3.84
CA THR A 20 4.31 -11.85 -4.43
C THR A 20 4.44 -10.38 -4.05
N ASN A 21 4.66 -10.09 -2.77
CA ASN A 21 4.82 -8.70 -2.30
C ASN A 21 6.21 -8.15 -2.59
N SER A 22 7.25 -8.88 -2.18
CA SER A 22 8.62 -8.34 -2.17
C SER A 22 9.17 -8.10 -3.57
N MET A 23 8.76 -8.87 -4.59
CA MET A 23 9.30 -8.73 -5.95
C MET A 23 8.45 -7.87 -6.87
N ASN A 24 7.16 -7.64 -6.57
CA ASN A 24 6.24 -7.01 -7.52
C ASN A 24 5.81 -5.58 -7.16
N ILE A 25 5.98 -5.11 -5.91
CA ILE A 25 5.63 -3.73 -5.56
C ILE A 25 6.37 -2.71 -6.45
N SER A 26 7.64 -2.98 -6.78
CA SER A 26 8.47 -2.17 -7.68
C SER A 26 7.96 -2.11 -9.13
N ALA A 27 7.08 -3.00 -9.56
CA ALA A 27 6.44 -2.92 -10.87
C ALA A 27 5.35 -1.83 -10.91
N PHE A 28 4.79 -1.43 -9.76
CA PHE A 28 3.71 -0.45 -9.69
C PHE A 28 4.19 0.98 -9.44
N VAL A 29 5.34 1.15 -8.79
CA VAL A 29 5.87 2.42 -8.30
C VAL A 29 7.39 2.49 -8.48
N ASP A 30 7.90 3.71 -8.65
CA ASP A 30 9.30 4.03 -8.91
C ASP A 30 9.76 5.19 -8.01
N LYS A 31 11.00 5.66 -8.20
CA LYS A 31 11.60 6.78 -7.46
C LYS A 31 10.81 8.09 -7.47
N ASP A 32 9.92 8.28 -8.44
CA ASP A 32 9.10 9.49 -8.58
C ASP A 32 7.69 9.29 -7.95
N CYS A 33 7.50 8.20 -7.21
CA CYS A 33 6.27 7.85 -6.51
C CYS A 33 6.41 7.97 -4.97
N LEU A 34 5.25 7.93 -4.30
CA LEU A 34 5.12 7.90 -2.84
C LEU A 34 4.41 6.61 -2.41
N ILE A 35 4.96 5.92 -1.42
CA ILE A 35 4.34 4.79 -0.72
C ILE A 35 3.96 5.25 0.69
N LEU A 36 2.70 5.04 1.06
CA LEU A 36 2.25 5.12 2.45
C LEU A 36 2.08 3.72 3.00
N SER A 37 2.91 3.34 3.96
CA SER A 37 2.91 2.01 4.57
C SER A 37 2.37 2.06 5.99
N ASP A 38 1.44 1.17 6.33
CA ASP A 38 1.10 0.92 7.73
C ASP A 38 2.37 0.46 8.47
N GLN A 39 2.52 0.89 9.73
CA GLN A 39 3.69 0.57 10.55
C GLN A 39 3.81 -0.92 10.90
N LEU A 40 2.70 -1.67 10.84
CA LEU A 40 2.67 -3.11 11.17
C LEU A 40 2.58 -4.00 9.93
N ASN A 41 2.78 -3.44 8.73
CA ASN A 41 2.85 -4.23 7.52
C ASN A 41 3.93 -5.33 7.62
N HIS A 42 3.59 -6.50 7.11
CA HIS A 42 4.40 -7.69 7.05
C HIS A 42 5.73 -7.40 6.33
N ALA A 43 6.78 -8.09 6.75
CA ALA A 43 8.14 -7.86 6.26
C ALA A 43 8.27 -7.95 4.72
N SER A 44 7.41 -8.75 4.06
CA SER A 44 7.36 -8.86 2.61
C SER A 44 6.94 -7.56 1.92
N LEU A 45 5.94 -6.85 2.46
CA LEU A 45 5.46 -5.56 1.96
C LEU A 45 6.51 -4.47 2.20
N VAL A 46 7.15 -4.48 3.37
CA VAL A 46 8.22 -3.55 3.72
C VAL A 46 9.41 -3.72 2.78
N LEU A 47 9.82 -4.97 2.50
CA LEU A 47 10.91 -5.27 1.60
C LEU A 47 10.60 -4.81 0.17
N GLY A 48 9.42 -5.14 -0.36
CA GLY A 48 9.02 -4.72 -1.72
C GLY A 48 8.91 -3.21 -1.86
N SER A 49 8.40 -2.54 -0.83
CA SER A 49 8.35 -1.07 -0.79
C SER A 49 9.74 -0.46 -0.86
N ARG A 50 10.70 -0.97 -0.06
CA ARG A 50 12.10 -0.50 -0.08
C ARG A 50 12.79 -0.73 -1.42
N GLN A 51 12.53 -1.86 -2.07
CA GLN A 51 13.12 -2.20 -3.36
C GLN A 51 12.61 -1.32 -4.51
N SER A 52 11.45 -0.69 -4.38
CA SER A 52 10.88 0.19 -5.42
C SER A 52 11.66 1.50 -5.65
N GLY A 53 12.46 1.93 -4.67
CA GLY A 53 13.12 3.24 -4.69
C GLY A 53 12.18 4.44 -4.51
N ALA A 54 10.87 4.22 -4.34
CA ALA A 54 9.89 5.28 -4.06
C ALA A 54 10.17 5.96 -2.71
N ALA A 55 9.66 7.18 -2.54
CA ALA A 55 9.60 7.79 -1.22
C ALA A 55 8.66 6.97 -0.33
N ILE A 56 9.07 6.59 0.87
CA ILE A 56 8.27 5.78 1.79
C ILE A 56 7.97 6.60 3.03
N VAL A 57 6.70 6.69 3.38
CA VAL A 57 6.23 7.34 4.60
C VAL A 57 5.39 6.33 5.38
N VAL A 58 5.82 6.06 6.62
CA VAL A 58 5.15 5.11 7.50
C VAL A 58 4.13 5.85 8.36
N PHE A 59 2.89 5.34 8.41
CA PHE A 59 1.81 5.89 9.23
C PHE A 59 1.43 4.94 10.38
N LYS A 60 0.79 5.49 11.41
CA LYS A 60 0.38 4.73 12.60
C LYS A 60 -0.62 3.64 12.23
N HIS A 61 -0.54 2.52 12.94
CA HIS A 61 -1.35 1.35 12.64
C HIS A 61 -2.84 1.67 12.59
N ASN A 62 -3.49 1.34 11.46
CA ASN A 62 -4.92 1.50 11.21
C ASN A 62 -5.44 2.94 11.41
N ASP A 63 -4.55 3.95 11.36
CA ASP A 63 -4.88 5.37 11.58
C ASP A 63 -4.91 6.13 10.24
N VAL A 64 -6.11 6.18 9.67
CA VAL A 64 -6.39 6.90 8.41
C VAL A 64 -6.11 8.40 8.52
N SER A 65 -6.25 8.98 9.71
CA SER A 65 -6.03 10.42 9.92
C SER A 65 -4.55 10.75 9.92
N ASP A 66 -3.72 9.94 10.60
CA ASP A 66 -2.27 10.05 10.55
C ASP A 66 -1.75 9.80 9.13
N MET A 67 -2.30 8.81 8.42
CA MET A 67 -1.98 8.55 7.02
C MET A 67 -2.29 9.76 6.13
N ASP A 68 -3.50 10.32 6.19
CA ASP A 68 -3.90 11.45 5.33
C ASP A 68 -3.10 12.72 5.64
N LYS A 69 -2.79 12.95 6.92
CA LYS A 69 -1.90 14.04 7.33
C LYS A 69 -0.51 13.88 6.71
N LYS A 70 0.10 12.71 6.86
CA LYS A 70 1.42 12.39 6.31
C LYS A 70 1.46 12.46 4.78
N LEU A 71 0.38 12.07 4.12
CA LEU A 71 0.22 12.26 2.68
C LEU A 71 0.33 13.74 2.31
N LEU A 72 -0.43 14.61 2.99
CA LEU A 72 -0.46 16.04 2.71
C LEU A 72 0.89 16.70 2.97
N ASP A 73 1.56 16.32 4.06
CA ASP A 73 2.88 16.83 4.40
C ASP A 73 3.90 16.45 3.30
N ALA A 74 3.92 15.18 2.89
CA ALA A 74 4.82 14.70 1.83
C ALA A 74 4.55 15.39 0.49
N VAL A 75 3.28 15.54 0.09
CA VAL A 75 2.90 16.24 -1.15
C VAL A 75 3.28 17.71 -1.11
N SER A 76 3.10 18.37 0.03
CA SER A 76 3.44 19.79 0.21
C SER A 76 4.95 20.01 0.11
N LEU A 77 5.75 19.14 0.75
CA LEU A 77 7.20 19.14 0.63
C LEU A 77 7.63 18.94 -0.83
N LYS A 78 7.08 17.94 -1.52
CA LYS A 78 7.45 17.65 -2.91
C LYS A 78 7.13 18.81 -3.85
N ARG A 79 6.01 19.50 -3.60
CA ARG A 79 5.62 20.73 -4.31
C ARG A 79 6.56 21.89 -4.05
N SER A 80 7.07 22.05 -2.83
CA SER A 80 8.04 23.10 -2.50
C SER A 80 9.38 22.91 -3.22
N GLU A 81 9.73 21.67 -3.57
CA GLU A 81 10.86 21.33 -4.45
C GLU A 81 10.57 21.58 -5.94
N GLY A 82 9.39 22.10 -6.29
CA GLY A 82 8.97 22.33 -7.67
C GLY A 82 8.54 21.08 -8.43
N SER A 83 8.20 19.99 -7.71
CA SER A 83 7.83 18.71 -8.32
C SER A 83 6.56 18.11 -7.72
N SER A 84 6.12 16.97 -8.25
CA SER A 84 4.98 16.22 -7.71
C SER A 84 5.23 14.72 -7.82
N PHE A 85 4.56 13.93 -6.96
CA PHE A 85 4.60 12.49 -7.10
C PHE A 85 3.77 12.06 -8.31
N LYS A 86 4.35 11.20 -9.15
CA LYS A 86 3.67 10.58 -10.29
C LYS A 86 2.54 9.66 -9.84
N LYS A 87 2.75 8.93 -8.74
CA LYS A 87 1.78 8.01 -8.15
C LYS A 87 1.91 8.00 -6.64
N ILE A 88 0.78 7.84 -5.95
CA ILE A 88 0.72 7.60 -4.52
C ILE A 88 0.10 6.20 -4.32
N LEU A 89 0.77 5.33 -3.58
CA LEU A 89 0.34 3.97 -3.28
C LEU A 89 0.21 3.79 -1.77
N ILE A 90 -0.99 3.46 -1.31
CA ILE A 90 -1.25 3.05 0.07
C ILE A 90 -1.05 1.54 0.15
N VAL A 91 -0.28 1.05 1.12
CA VAL A 91 0.03 -0.37 1.32
C VAL A 91 -0.42 -0.76 2.72
N ILE A 92 -1.38 -1.70 2.80
CA ILE A 92 -1.99 -2.18 4.04
C ILE A 92 -2.33 -3.67 3.94
N GLU A 93 -2.53 -4.31 5.09
CA GLU A 93 -3.09 -5.67 5.19
C GLU A 93 -4.58 -5.62 5.54
N GLY A 94 -5.35 -6.60 5.06
CA GLY A 94 -6.76 -6.78 5.45
C GLY A 94 -6.87 -7.21 6.90
N VAL A 95 -6.12 -8.26 7.26
CA VAL A 95 -5.98 -8.80 8.61
C VAL A 95 -4.48 -8.84 8.94
N TYR A 96 -4.08 -8.11 9.98
CA TYR A 96 -2.70 -8.07 10.46
C TYR A 96 -2.46 -9.28 11.35
N SER A 97 -1.67 -10.25 10.88
CA SER A 97 -1.54 -11.55 11.54
C SER A 97 -0.85 -11.53 12.89
N MET A 98 0.06 -10.59 13.12
CA MET A 98 0.79 -10.48 14.37
C MET A 98 -0.08 -9.87 15.48
N GLU A 99 -0.95 -8.93 15.14
CA GLU A 99 -1.80 -8.21 16.08
C GLU A 99 -3.25 -8.74 16.15
N GLY A 100 -3.68 -9.50 15.15
CA GLY A 100 -5.05 -9.96 15.00
C GLY A 100 -6.06 -8.84 14.74
N THR A 101 -5.60 -7.67 14.28
CA THR A 101 -6.44 -6.51 14.00
C THR A 101 -6.94 -6.54 12.55
N ILE A 102 -8.12 -5.97 12.36
CA ILE A 102 -8.75 -5.82 11.03
C ILE A 102 -8.68 -4.37 10.61
N VAL A 103 -8.29 -4.14 9.35
CA VAL A 103 -8.18 -2.79 8.81
C VAL A 103 -9.54 -2.12 8.66
N ASN A 104 -9.61 -0.81 8.94
CA ASN A 104 -10.79 0.00 8.63
C ASN A 104 -10.81 0.37 7.13
N LEU A 105 -10.95 -0.66 6.28
CA LEU A 105 -10.86 -0.54 4.82
C LEU A 105 -11.78 0.56 4.24
N PRO A 106 -13.04 0.73 4.68
CA PRO A 106 -13.90 1.78 4.14
C PRO A 106 -13.31 3.19 4.27
N ALA A 107 -12.68 3.51 5.39
CA ALA A 107 -12.06 4.81 5.63
C ALA A 107 -10.82 5.03 4.74
N PHE A 108 -9.99 3.99 4.54
CA PHE A 108 -8.88 4.06 3.58
C PHE A 108 -9.36 4.23 2.13
N ILE A 109 -10.45 3.56 1.74
CA ILE A 109 -11.05 3.71 0.40
C ILE A 109 -11.58 5.12 0.17
N GLU A 110 -12.18 5.75 1.17
CA GLU A 110 -12.64 7.14 1.09
C GLU A 110 -11.47 8.09 0.80
N VAL A 111 -10.40 8.01 1.59
CA VAL A 111 -9.21 8.84 1.41
C VAL A 111 -8.52 8.54 0.08
N LYS A 112 -8.40 7.26 -0.31
CA LYS A 112 -7.89 6.83 -1.61
C LYS A 112 -8.60 7.57 -2.75
N LYS A 113 -9.94 7.58 -2.75
CA LYS A 113 -10.75 8.26 -3.78
C LYS A 113 -10.53 9.77 -3.76
N ARG A 114 -10.59 10.40 -2.57
CA ARG A 114 -10.39 11.84 -2.38
C ARG A 114 -9.01 12.32 -2.84
N ARG A 115 -7.96 11.53 -2.57
CA ARG A 115 -6.55 11.86 -2.86
C ARG A 115 -6.07 11.32 -4.21
N LYS A 116 -6.92 10.61 -4.96
CA LYS A 116 -6.57 9.92 -6.22
C LYS A 116 -5.36 8.99 -6.06
N ALA A 117 -5.28 8.31 -4.91
CA ALA A 117 -4.24 7.35 -4.62
C ALA A 117 -4.63 5.94 -5.09
N TYR A 118 -3.63 5.07 -5.18
CA TYR A 118 -3.81 3.63 -5.38
C TYR A 118 -3.77 2.92 -4.02
N LEU A 119 -4.31 1.71 -3.97
CA LEU A 119 -4.32 0.87 -2.79
C LEU A 119 -3.80 -0.52 -3.16
N PHE A 120 -2.76 -0.95 -2.47
CA PHE A 120 -2.26 -2.31 -2.45
C PHE A 120 -2.73 -2.94 -1.13
N LEU A 121 -3.61 -3.93 -1.23
CA LEU A 121 -4.22 -4.60 -0.09
C LEU A 121 -3.76 -6.06 -0.09
N ASP A 122 -3.10 -6.48 0.98
CA ASP A 122 -2.71 -7.87 1.19
C ASP A 122 -3.79 -8.61 1.98
N GLU A 123 -4.37 -9.65 1.39
CA GLU A 123 -5.46 -10.45 1.95
C GLU A 123 -5.00 -11.86 2.35
N ALA A 124 -3.71 -12.07 2.63
CA ALA A 124 -3.16 -13.40 2.97
C ALA A 124 -3.84 -14.07 4.17
N HIS A 125 -4.38 -13.28 5.11
CA HIS A 125 -5.02 -13.76 6.34
C HIS A 125 -6.55 -13.60 6.37
N SER A 126 -7.15 -13.26 5.24
CA SER A 126 -8.57 -12.89 5.12
C SER A 126 -9.26 -13.47 3.90
N ILE A 127 -8.50 -14.07 2.98
CA ILE A 127 -9.06 -14.74 1.80
C ILE A 127 -9.57 -16.16 2.16
N GLY A 128 -10.86 -16.40 1.89
CA GLY A 128 -11.55 -17.68 2.15
C GLY A 128 -12.24 -17.74 3.51
#